data_AF-A0A921U7X5-F1
#
_entry.id   AF-A0A921U7X5-F1
#
_cell.length_a   1.000
_cell.length_b   1.000
_cell.length_c   1.000
_cell.angle_alpha   90.00
_cell.angle_beta   90.00
_cell.angle_gamma   90.00
#
_symmetry.space_group_name_H-M   'P 1'
#
loop_
_entity.id
_entity.type
_entity.pdbx_description
1 polymer ?
#
loop_
_entity_poly.entity_id
_entity_poly.type
_entity_poly.pdbx_seq_one_letter_code
_entity_poly.pdbx_strand_id
1 'polypeptide(L)'
;MAYTPAAGWGDLPLDLLGGVIARLPFPADRARFAAVCRAWRSAVRQHGSHLPWIVFPSCTFCTAGHGAACFSFLQIPGLADREEDVTCLGAAHDCWLALDCTDDIVRRTTLEDSGCDPDTGEPLVYPRRNVKHKHTYLLHNPFSNLTVPLPELDAIVGHVAETFHIRKVLMRSPAPQDDVIAVMTTNCNYNIILCRPGKGTFVLPYYRIIDVVFLGDMLYGITSGEELLAFHLGEDEDGRPSVTRIELVITNPLSRYYYHEFPWFWPEDVDKGAGEDEHNNGGGELSDSNNEEDEDSSYDVEEPNQEENDNSGADEGYLQEEDRNEDEESDDDDELADQALEDIFNGDDVVSNNLAPEVYEEAFEAFDEDVPYEPKDEMVIRRYLVKSRSDELLLVRHRYLSSPCSDSYTHNVEVLKVDPNKGKWAASNGLDKGEALFLSQSYNKCTLARGDVQEGFVYYTTHLVDDAYDMTCCTTRNITFGWVWQCRLQDHWLLTWLFPPEVVV
;
A
#
# COMPACT_ATOMS: atom_id res chain seq x y z
N MET A 1 28.94 2.90 66.85
CA MET A 1 28.57 3.26 65.47
C MET A 1 27.56 2.23 65.01
N ALA A 2 26.30 2.62 64.82
CA ALA A 2 25.30 1.73 64.24
C ALA A 2 25.60 1.60 62.73
N TYR A 3 25.71 0.36 62.26
CA TYR A 3 25.94 0.04 60.85
C TYR A 3 24.65 0.37 60.08
N THR A 4 24.63 1.49 59.36
CA THR A 4 23.57 1.74 58.37
C THR A 4 23.70 0.68 57.28
N PRO A 5 22.69 -0.17 57.03
CA PRO A 5 22.76 -1.12 55.94
C PRO A 5 22.98 -0.34 54.64
N ALA A 6 23.90 -0.82 53.80
CA ALA A 6 24.12 -0.24 52.49
C ALA A 6 22.80 -0.29 51.71
N ALA A 7 22.40 0.84 51.11
CA ALA A 7 21.20 0.91 50.28
C ALA A 7 21.30 -0.16 49.19
N GLY A 8 20.34 -1.08 49.18
CA GLY A 8 20.28 -2.16 48.21
C GLY A 8 19.61 -1.71 46.92
N TRP A 9 19.72 -2.51 45.86
CA TRP A 9 19.02 -2.25 44.60
C TRP A 9 17.50 -2.11 44.75
N GLY A 10 16.91 -2.68 45.81
CA GLY A 10 15.48 -2.56 46.12
C GLY A 10 15.06 -1.21 46.72
N ASP A 11 16.00 -0.37 47.15
CA ASP A 11 15.73 0.92 47.80
C ASP A 11 15.69 2.11 46.82
N LEU A 12 15.88 1.84 45.51
CA LEU A 12 15.80 2.86 44.47
C LEU A 12 14.36 3.36 44.31
N PRO A 13 14.14 4.69 44.23
CA PRO A 13 12.84 5.29 43.95
C PRO A 13 12.21 4.73 42.67
N LEU A 14 10.89 4.48 42.71
CA LEU A 14 10.13 3.98 41.57
C LEU A 14 10.22 4.89 40.34
N ASP A 15 10.27 6.21 40.53
CA ASP A 15 10.40 7.17 39.43
C ASP A 15 11.71 7.00 38.66
N LEU A 16 12.82 6.69 39.36
CA LEU A 16 14.11 6.42 38.72
C LEU A 16 14.08 5.08 37.97
N LEU A 17 13.46 4.06 38.57
CA LEU A 17 13.26 2.78 37.90
C LEU A 17 12.36 2.92 36.66
N GLY A 18 11.33 3.77 36.73
CA GLY A 18 10.50 4.18 35.62
C GLY A 18 11.30 4.84 34.50
N GLY A 19 12.20 5.76 34.84
CA GLY A 19 13.08 6.41 33.86
C GLY A 19 14.11 5.47 33.22
N VAL A 20 14.53 4.41 33.91
CA VAL A 20 15.42 3.39 33.32
C VAL A 20 14.62 2.48 32.39
N ILE A 21 13.47 1.95 32.82
CA ILE A 21 12.69 1.03 31.97
C ILE A 21 12.14 1.71 30.71
N ALA A 22 11.82 3.00 30.77
CA ALA A 22 11.43 3.78 29.60
C ALA A 22 12.51 3.78 28.50
N ARG A 23 13.79 3.59 28.88
CA ARG A 23 14.94 3.52 27.96
C ARG A 23 15.35 2.11 27.58
N LEU A 24 14.60 1.08 28.01
CA LEU A 24 14.83 -0.31 27.62
C LEU A 24 13.83 -0.69 26.53
N PRO A 25 14.15 -0.51 25.24
CA PRO A 25 13.22 -0.80 24.15
C PRO A 25 12.91 -2.29 24.08
N PHE A 26 13.91 -3.16 24.30
CA PHE A 26 13.75 -4.59 24.08
C PHE A 26 13.04 -5.32 25.24
N PRO A 27 12.05 -6.18 24.94
CA PRO A 27 11.42 -7.11 25.87
C PRO A 27 12.40 -7.88 26.75
N ALA A 28 13.50 -8.37 26.17
CA ALA A 28 14.50 -9.15 26.88
C ALA A 28 15.22 -8.31 27.97
N ASP A 29 15.52 -7.04 27.70
CA ASP A 29 16.08 -6.12 28.69
C ASP A 29 15.09 -5.82 29.80
N ARG A 30 13.81 -5.64 29.46
CA ARG A 30 12.74 -5.45 30.45
C ARG A 30 12.57 -6.69 31.33
N ALA A 31 12.68 -7.90 30.77
CA ALA A 31 12.65 -9.14 31.53
C ALA A 31 13.86 -9.26 32.47
N ARG A 32 15.07 -8.93 31.99
CA ARG A 32 16.29 -8.86 32.82
C ARG A 32 16.12 -7.84 33.96
N PHE A 33 15.55 -6.68 33.66
CA PHE A 33 15.24 -5.63 34.63
C PHE A 33 14.24 -6.13 35.69
N ALA A 34 13.17 -6.82 35.27
CA ALA A 34 12.16 -7.41 36.16
C ALA A 34 12.70 -8.54 37.04
N ALA A 35 13.83 -9.15 36.67
CA ALA A 35 14.45 -10.25 37.40
C ALA A 35 15.30 -9.78 38.60
N VAL A 36 15.67 -8.50 38.67
CA VAL A 36 16.58 -7.96 39.72
C VAL A 36 15.99 -8.17 41.12
N CYS A 37 14.79 -7.64 41.38
CA CYS A 37 14.07 -7.86 42.64
C CYS A 37 12.58 -7.50 42.49
N ARG A 38 11.79 -7.66 43.58
CA ARG A 38 10.35 -7.35 43.58
C ARG A 38 10.04 -5.88 43.26
N ALA A 39 10.85 -4.94 43.75
CA ALA A 39 10.65 -3.50 43.49
C ALA A 39 10.81 -3.16 42.00
N TRP A 40 11.84 -3.73 41.35
CA TRP A 40 12.09 -3.54 39.92
C TRP A 40 11.02 -4.20 39.05
N ARG A 41 10.54 -5.38 39.44
CA ARG A 41 9.38 -6.01 38.80
C ARG A 41 8.11 -5.17 38.93
N SER A 42 7.90 -4.55 40.09
CA SER A 42 6.79 -3.62 40.30
C SER A 42 6.89 -2.40 39.38
N ALA A 43 8.11 -1.85 39.22
CA ALA A 43 8.34 -0.75 38.30
C ALA A 43 8.04 -1.14 36.85
N VAL A 44 8.36 -2.38 36.42
CA VAL A 44 7.98 -2.88 35.08
C VAL A 44 6.48 -2.93 34.89
N ARG A 45 5.73 -3.34 35.91
CA ARG A 45 4.27 -3.40 35.84
C ARG A 45 3.60 -2.02 35.90
N GLN A 46 4.23 -1.05 36.55
CA GLN A 46 3.70 0.31 36.70
C GLN A 46 4.11 1.26 35.56
N HIS A 47 5.31 1.07 35.00
CA HIS A 47 5.92 1.97 34.02
C HIS A 47 6.29 1.27 32.70
N GLY A 48 5.94 -0.01 32.52
CA GLY A 48 6.14 -0.71 31.26
C GLY A 48 5.28 -0.07 30.17
N SER A 49 5.89 0.77 29.32
CA SER A 49 5.22 1.31 28.15
C SER A 49 5.01 0.20 27.12
N HIS A 50 3.77 -0.04 26.70
CA HIS A 50 3.42 -0.96 25.61
C HIS A 50 3.37 -0.25 24.25
N LEU A 51 4.16 0.81 24.13
CA LEU A 51 4.04 1.72 23.00
C LEU A 51 4.77 1.15 21.78
N PRO A 52 4.22 1.37 20.58
CA PRO A 52 4.88 0.97 19.36
C PRO A 52 6.18 1.74 19.16
N TRP A 53 7.04 1.19 18.32
CA TRP A 53 8.18 1.90 17.78
C TRP A 53 7.79 2.55 16.46
N ILE A 54 8.38 3.69 16.16
CA ILE A 54 8.47 4.20 14.79
C ILE A 54 9.81 3.74 14.25
N VAL A 55 9.79 3.03 13.12
CA VAL A 55 10.98 2.56 12.42
C VAL A 55 11.19 3.40 11.16
N PHE A 56 12.43 3.79 10.93
CA PHE A 56 12.88 4.57 9.78
C PHE A 56 13.38 3.67 8.65
N PRO A 57 13.44 4.18 7.41
CA PRO A 57 14.06 3.49 6.26
C PRO A 57 15.47 3.00 6.56
N SER A 58 16.26 3.80 7.27
CA SER A 58 17.63 3.48 7.67
C SER A 58 17.75 2.34 8.70
N CYS A 59 16.66 1.62 8.99
CA CYS A 59 16.60 0.58 10.01
C CYS A 59 16.99 1.05 11.41
N THR A 60 16.77 2.34 11.69
CA THR A 60 16.83 2.94 13.03
C THR A 60 15.41 3.11 13.58
N PHE A 61 15.26 3.41 14.87
CA PHE A 61 13.92 3.54 15.45
C PHE A 61 13.84 4.50 16.64
N CYS A 62 12.61 4.94 16.92
CA CYS A 62 12.22 5.70 18.10
C CYS A 62 11.20 4.89 18.91
N THR A 63 11.33 4.92 20.23
CA THR A 63 10.26 4.44 21.13
C THR A 63 9.27 5.56 21.41
N ALA A 64 7.97 5.27 21.42
CA ALA A 64 6.98 6.20 21.97
C ALA A 64 6.98 6.21 23.51
N GLY A 65 6.56 7.31 24.12
CA GLY A 65 6.20 7.41 25.55
C GLY A 65 6.85 8.53 26.33
N HIS A 66 6.45 8.68 27.59
CA HIS A 66 7.17 9.55 28.53
C HIS A 66 8.61 9.04 28.73
N GLY A 67 9.60 9.86 28.35
CA GLY A 67 11.01 9.44 28.32
C GLY A 67 11.43 8.73 27.03
N ALA A 68 10.62 8.86 25.96
CA ALA A 68 10.97 8.47 24.60
C ALA A 68 12.41 8.87 24.26
N ALA A 69 13.18 7.89 23.82
CA ALA A 69 14.52 8.10 23.33
C ALA A 69 14.54 7.82 21.83
N CYS A 70 15.16 8.74 21.10
CA CYS A 70 15.52 8.49 19.72
C CYS A 70 16.80 7.67 19.72
N PHE A 71 16.75 6.56 19.02
CA PHE A 71 17.90 5.70 18.86
C PHE A 71 18.41 5.76 17.43
N SER A 72 18.42 6.95 16.80
CA SER A 72 19.02 7.17 15.47
C SER A 72 20.46 6.66 15.34
N PHE A 73 21.17 6.46 16.47
CA PHE A 73 22.53 5.90 16.51
C PHE A 73 22.58 4.39 16.78
N LEU A 74 21.45 3.73 17.04
CA LEU A 74 21.36 2.29 17.23
C LEU A 74 20.54 1.68 16.09
N GLN A 75 21.23 0.93 15.25
CA GLN A 75 20.60 0.10 14.23
C GLN A 75 19.81 -1.02 14.89
N ILE A 76 18.76 -1.48 14.21
CA ILE A 76 18.07 -2.71 14.58
C ILE A 76 19.10 -3.85 14.76
N PRO A 77 19.06 -4.58 15.89
CA PRO A 77 20.01 -5.67 16.16
C PRO A 77 20.03 -6.70 15.03
N GLY A 78 21.21 -7.22 14.70
CA GLY A 78 21.37 -8.24 13.65
C GLY A 78 21.52 -7.69 12.23
N LEU A 79 21.40 -6.38 12.03
CA LEU A 79 21.61 -5.74 10.73
C LEU A 79 22.94 -4.99 10.61
N ALA A 80 23.62 -4.71 11.73
CA ALA A 80 24.85 -3.90 11.77
C ALA A 80 26.06 -4.55 11.07
N ASP A 81 26.06 -5.87 10.91
CA ASP A 81 27.16 -6.62 10.30
C ASP A 81 26.98 -6.86 8.79
N ARG A 82 25.93 -6.28 8.17
CA ARG A 82 25.65 -6.49 6.74
C ARG A 82 26.42 -5.47 5.90
N GLU A 83 27.10 -5.97 4.86
CA GLU A 83 27.86 -5.14 3.92
C GLU A 83 26.96 -4.36 2.94
N GLU A 84 25.73 -4.86 2.71
CA GLU A 84 24.76 -4.26 1.79
C GLU A 84 23.88 -3.22 2.50
N ASP A 85 23.49 -2.19 1.75
CA ASP A 85 22.60 -1.15 2.22
C ASP A 85 21.18 -1.71 2.40
N VAL A 86 20.68 -1.64 3.65
CA VAL A 86 19.37 -2.20 4.04
C VAL A 86 18.36 -1.08 4.30
N THR A 87 17.22 -1.18 3.62
CA THR A 87 16.08 -0.27 3.77
C THR A 87 14.89 -0.99 4.41
N CYS A 88 14.26 -0.38 5.41
CA CYS A 88 13.03 -0.87 6.01
C CYS A 88 11.82 -0.52 5.13
N LEU A 89 11.11 -1.53 4.63
CA LEU A 89 9.89 -1.37 3.82
C LEU A 89 8.63 -1.18 4.68
N GLY A 90 8.63 -1.73 5.89
CA GLY A 90 7.44 -1.75 6.75
C GLY A 90 7.45 -2.89 7.75
N ALA A 91 6.61 -2.81 8.79
CA ALA A 91 6.26 -4.00 9.54
C ALA A 91 5.36 -4.93 8.70
N ALA A 92 5.70 -6.21 8.64
CA ALA A 92 4.93 -7.21 7.93
C ALA A 92 3.92 -7.92 8.85
N HIS A 93 4.23 -7.98 10.13
CA HIS A 93 3.39 -8.50 11.21
C HIS A 93 3.89 -7.89 12.52
N ASP A 94 3.19 -8.16 13.62
CA ASP A 94 3.76 -7.95 14.95
C ASP A 94 5.15 -8.58 15.01
N CYS A 95 6.14 -7.77 15.41
CA CYS A 95 7.54 -8.17 15.57
C CYS A 95 8.34 -8.47 14.29
N TRP A 96 7.76 -8.37 13.10
CA TRP A 96 8.45 -8.69 11.84
C TRP A 96 8.53 -7.45 10.95
N LEU A 97 9.74 -7.17 10.46
CA LEU A 97 10.01 -6.11 9.49
C LEU A 97 10.33 -6.73 8.13
N ALA A 98 9.75 -6.17 7.07
CA ALA A 98 10.19 -6.42 5.71
C ALA A 98 11.32 -5.45 5.35
N LEU A 99 12.40 -6.01 4.83
CA LEU A 99 13.62 -5.28 4.50
C LEU A 99 13.98 -5.52 3.03
N ASP A 100 14.60 -4.51 2.44
CA ASP A 100 15.12 -4.49 1.07
C ASP A 100 16.62 -4.20 1.13
N CYS A 101 17.43 -5.14 0.64
CA CYS A 101 18.87 -5.00 0.52
C CYS A 101 19.20 -4.66 -0.94
N THR A 102 19.71 -3.45 -1.16
CA THR A 102 19.96 -2.89 -2.49
C THR A 102 21.06 -1.85 -2.46
N ASP A 103 21.73 -1.66 -3.60
CA ASP A 103 22.66 -0.56 -3.83
C ASP A 103 21.95 0.73 -4.30
N ASP A 104 20.62 0.70 -4.45
CA ASP A 104 19.79 1.85 -4.78
C ASP A 104 19.77 2.86 -3.63
N ILE A 105 20.61 3.89 -3.75
CA ILE A 105 20.72 4.97 -2.77
C ILE A 105 19.41 5.78 -2.65
N VAL A 106 18.58 5.83 -3.71
CA VAL A 106 17.35 6.64 -3.74
C VAL A 106 16.36 6.13 -2.70
N ARG A 107 16.39 4.82 -2.39
CA ARG A 107 15.52 4.18 -1.38
C ARG A 107 15.77 4.68 0.05
N ARG A 108 16.89 5.37 0.30
CA ARG A 108 17.31 5.86 1.62
C ARG A 108 17.25 7.37 1.76
N THR A 109 17.05 8.09 0.65
CA THR A 109 17.11 9.54 0.57
C THR A 109 15.83 10.15 1.12
N THR A 110 15.95 11.04 2.11
CA THR A 110 14.83 11.85 2.59
C THR A 110 14.66 13.09 1.71
N LEU A 111 13.51 13.75 1.81
CA LEU A 111 13.27 15.06 1.19
C LEU A 111 14.40 16.08 1.43
N GLU A 112 15.07 16.07 2.60
CA GLU A 112 16.20 16.97 2.88
C GLU A 112 17.46 16.65 2.08
N ASP A 113 17.70 15.37 1.78
CA ASP A 113 18.82 14.90 0.97
C ASP A 113 18.53 15.00 -0.54
N SER A 114 17.27 15.25 -0.92
CA SER A 114 16.83 15.47 -2.32
C SER A 114 17.09 16.89 -2.86
N GLY A 115 17.80 17.73 -2.09
CA GLY A 115 18.14 19.10 -2.47
C GLY A 115 19.03 19.21 -3.72
N CYS A 116 19.18 20.44 -4.24
CA CYS A 116 20.15 20.71 -5.30
C CYS A 116 21.55 20.89 -4.69
N ASP A 117 22.57 20.44 -5.40
CA ASP A 117 23.96 20.80 -5.09
C ASP A 117 24.09 22.34 -5.18
N PRO A 118 24.49 23.05 -4.11
CA PRO A 118 24.56 24.51 -4.10
C PRO A 118 25.68 25.10 -4.98
N ASP A 119 26.66 24.29 -5.37
CA ASP A 119 27.79 24.70 -6.22
C ASP A 119 27.57 24.35 -7.70
N THR A 120 26.81 23.30 -8.02
CA THR A 120 26.55 22.85 -9.40
C THR A 120 25.12 23.09 -9.90
N GLY A 121 24.14 23.24 -9.00
CA GLY A 121 22.73 23.44 -9.33
C GLY A 121 22.00 22.18 -9.82
N GLU A 122 22.66 21.03 -9.85
CA GLU A 122 22.09 19.75 -10.26
C GLU A 122 21.20 19.17 -9.14
N PRO A 123 20.06 18.53 -9.46
CA PRO A 123 19.25 17.84 -8.47
C PRO A 123 19.96 16.59 -7.97
N LEU A 124 20.06 16.40 -6.64
CA LEU A 124 20.99 15.40 -6.10
C LEU A 124 20.57 13.95 -6.36
N VAL A 125 19.31 13.54 -6.23
CA VAL A 125 18.89 12.16 -6.55
C VAL A 125 17.37 12.10 -6.79
N TYR A 126 16.94 11.89 -8.04
CA TYR A 126 15.55 11.52 -8.35
C TYR A 126 15.51 10.09 -8.89
N PRO A 127 14.47 9.30 -8.55
CA PRO A 127 14.32 7.96 -9.07
C PRO A 127 14.09 8.01 -10.59
N ARG A 128 14.92 7.28 -11.33
CA ARG A 128 14.91 7.17 -12.79
C ARG A 128 14.25 5.87 -13.21
N ARG A 129 13.35 5.95 -14.20
CA ARG A 129 12.63 4.78 -14.74
C ARG A 129 13.55 3.80 -15.45
N ASN A 130 14.62 4.29 -16.07
CA ASN A 130 15.52 3.50 -16.92
C ASN A 130 16.72 2.91 -16.17
N VAL A 131 16.88 3.24 -14.88
CA VAL A 131 17.97 2.72 -14.05
C VAL A 131 17.39 1.65 -13.15
N LYS A 132 17.89 0.42 -13.27
CA LYS A 132 17.46 -0.74 -12.48
C LYS A 132 18.56 -1.17 -11.52
N HIS A 133 18.15 -1.51 -10.31
CA HIS A 133 19.04 -1.96 -9.25
C HIS A 133 18.74 -3.41 -8.89
N LYS A 134 19.72 -4.08 -8.28
CA LYS A 134 19.48 -5.40 -7.71
C LYS A 134 18.87 -5.24 -6.33
N HIS A 135 17.84 -6.04 -6.05
CA HIS A 135 17.16 -6.08 -4.77
C HIS A 135 17.15 -7.51 -4.25
N THR A 136 17.33 -7.65 -2.94
CA THR A 136 17.04 -8.89 -2.22
C THR A 136 16.18 -8.58 -1.00
N TYR A 137 15.12 -9.36 -0.84
CA TYR A 137 14.09 -9.10 0.16
C TYR A 137 14.15 -10.13 1.27
N LEU A 138 13.85 -9.67 2.47
CA LEU A 138 13.87 -10.52 3.66
C LEU A 138 12.95 -10.01 4.76
N LEU A 139 12.51 -10.95 5.59
CA LEU A 139 11.83 -10.68 6.84
C LEU A 139 12.84 -10.74 7.98
N HIS A 140 12.81 -9.77 8.87
CA HIS A 140 13.68 -9.73 10.03
C HIS A 140 12.88 -9.45 11.30
N ASN A 141 13.16 -10.24 12.34
CA ASN A 141 12.57 -10.07 13.66
C ASN A 141 13.62 -9.53 14.65
N PRO A 142 13.57 -8.25 15.04
CA PRO A 142 14.58 -7.64 15.90
C PRO A 142 14.58 -8.16 17.34
N PHE A 143 13.56 -8.93 17.74
CA PHE A 143 13.41 -9.46 19.10
C PHE A 143 13.94 -10.87 19.27
N SER A 144 13.88 -11.67 18.20
CA SER A 144 14.45 -13.02 18.14
C SER A 144 15.75 -13.11 17.35
N ASN A 145 16.11 -12.02 16.64
CA ASN A 145 17.22 -11.96 15.70
C ASN A 145 17.11 -13.01 14.57
N LEU A 146 15.88 -13.40 14.22
CA LEU A 146 15.62 -14.33 13.13
C LEU A 146 15.44 -13.55 11.82
N THR A 147 16.11 -14.02 10.77
CA THR A 147 16.00 -13.48 9.42
C THR A 147 15.56 -14.58 8.47
N VAL A 148 14.61 -14.28 7.59
CA VAL A 148 14.08 -15.20 6.57
C VAL A 148 14.20 -14.52 5.20
N PRO A 149 15.05 -15.02 4.29
CA PRO A 149 15.12 -14.49 2.93
C PRO A 149 13.84 -14.84 2.15
N LEU A 150 13.50 -14.01 1.18
CA LEU A 150 12.35 -14.19 0.28
C LEU A 150 12.82 -14.34 -1.18
N PRO A 151 13.57 -15.39 -1.53
CA PRO A 151 14.09 -15.58 -2.89
C PRO A 151 12.98 -15.66 -3.95
N GLU A 152 11.79 -16.12 -3.55
CA GLU A 152 10.60 -16.12 -4.39
C GLU A 152 10.19 -14.70 -4.81
N LEU A 153 10.32 -13.73 -3.90
CA LEU A 153 10.07 -12.32 -4.21
C LEU A 153 11.19 -11.72 -5.06
N ASP A 154 12.44 -12.07 -4.75
CA ASP A 154 13.63 -11.68 -5.53
C ASP A 154 13.51 -12.14 -7.00
N ALA A 155 12.91 -13.30 -7.25
CA ALA A 155 12.69 -13.81 -8.60
C ALA A 155 11.73 -12.95 -9.45
N ILE A 156 10.82 -12.20 -8.81
CA ILE A 156 9.82 -11.35 -9.50
C ILE A 156 10.26 -9.89 -9.54
N VAL A 157 10.78 -9.36 -8.43
CA VAL A 157 11.11 -7.94 -8.26
C VAL A 157 12.55 -7.71 -7.78
N GLY A 158 13.45 -8.67 -7.94
CA GLY A 158 14.87 -8.55 -7.58
C GLY A 158 15.71 -7.73 -8.54
N HIS A 159 15.16 -7.31 -9.69
CA HIS A 159 15.81 -6.35 -10.57
C HIS A 159 14.80 -5.35 -11.15
N VAL A 160 14.67 -4.19 -10.52
CA VAL A 160 13.58 -3.23 -10.74
C VAL A 160 14.09 -1.80 -10.79
N ALA A 161 13.32 -0.92 -11.41
CA ALA A 161 13.68 0.49 -11.58
C ALA A 161 13.74 1.25 -10.25
N GLU A 162 14.49 2.35 -10.19
CA GLU A 162 14.54 3.25 -9.02
C GLU A 162 13.13 3.79 -8.64
N THR A 163 12.21 3.91 -9.61
CA THR A 163 10.81 4.34 -9.38
C THR A 163 9.90 3.23 -8.83
N PHE A 164 10.38 1.99 -8.77
CA PHE A 164 9.61 0.89 -8.23
C PHE A 164 9.66 0.92 -6.70
N HIS A 165 8.50 0.76 -6.05
CA HIS A 165 8.42 0.69 -4.61
C HIS A 165 7.45 -0.39 -4.16
N ILE A 166 7.86 -1.16 -3.15
CA ILE A 166 6.96 -2.00 -2.36
C ILE A 166 6.29 -1.08 -1.34
N ARG A 167 4.96 -0.97 -1.40
CA ARG A 167 4.16 -0.11 -0.51
C ARG A 167 3.85 -0.78 0.82
N LYS A 168 3.63 -2.09 0.79
CA LYS A 168 3.17 -2.85 1.95
C LYS A 168 3.59 -4.30 1.81
N VAL A 169 4.06 -4.89 2.90
CA VAL A 169 4.27 -6.34 3.02
C VAL A 169 3.44 -6.78 4.21
N LEU A 170 2.72 -7.89 4.09
CA LEU A 170 1.88 -8.43 5.14
C LEU A 170 2.13 -9.93 5.28
N MET A 171 2.22 -10.40 6.51
CA MET A 171 2.19 -11.84 6.82
C MET A 171 0.83 -12.17 7.42
N ARG A 172 0.25 -13.30 7.03
CA ARG A 172 -1.01 -13.78 7.61
C ARG A 172 -0.85 -14.21 9.07
N SER A 173 0.32 -14.75 9.44
CA SER A 173 0.67 -15.18 10.80
C SER A 173 2.15 -14.94 11.11
N PRO A 174 2.59 -15.03 12.38
CA PRO A 174 3.97 -14.74 12.77
C PRO A 174 4.98 -15.84 12.39
N ALA A 175 4.55 -16.91 11.71
CA ALA A 175 5.38 -18.03 11.28
C ALA A 175 5.69 -17.92 9.77
N PRO A 176 6.75 -17.19 9.37
CA PRO A 176 7.00 -16.87 7.95
C PRO A 176 7.28 -18.08 7.05
N GLN A 177 7.78 -19.18 7.59
CA GLN A 177 8.25 -20.33 6.79
C GLN A 177 7.10 -21.16 6.20
N ASP A 178 5.93 -21.14 6.82
CA ASP A 178 4.81 -21.99 6.42
C ASP A 178 3.61 -21.17 5.92
N ASP A 179 3.74 -19.86 5.80
CA ASP A 179 2.61 -18.96 5.61
C ASP A 179 2.73 -18.03 4.41
N VAL A 180 1.57 -17.55 3.95
CA VAL A 180 1.44 -16.65 2.81
C VAL A 180 1.81 -15.24 3.24
N ILE A 181 2.64 -14.61 2.42
CA ILE A 181 3.04 -13.21 2.52
C ILE A 181 2.41 -12.50 1.32
N ALA A 182 1.69 -11.41 1.58
CA ALA A 182 1.16 -10.53 0.54
C ALA A 182 2.04 -9.29 0.42
N VAL A 183 2.45 -8.96 -0.79
CA VAL A 183 3.30 -7.82 -1.12
C VAL A 183 2.53 -6.92 -2.08
N MET A 184 2.29 -5.68 -1.68
CA MET A 184 1.65 -4.66 -2.51
C MET A 184 2.70 -3.70 -3.06
N THR A 185 2.64 -3.43 -4.36
CA THR A 185 3.65 -2.61 -5.06
C THR A 185 3.03 -1.39 -5.75
N THR A 186 3.88 -0.49 -6.25
CA THR A 186 3.46 0.63 -7.11
C THR A 186 3.17 0.23 -8.55
N ASN A 187 3.59 -0.97 -8.98
CA ASN A 187 3.48 -1.38 -10.38
C ASN A 187 2.08 -1.96 -10.68
N CYS A 188 1.54 -1.65 -11.85
CA CYS A 188 0.27 -2.18 -12.35
C CYS A 188 0.33 -3.68 -12.66
N ASN A 189 1.41 -4.16 -13.28
CA ASN A 189 1.58 -5.56 -13.70
C ASN A 189 1.75 -6.52 -12.51
N TYR A 190 2.15 -6.00 -11.35
CA TYR A 190 2.41 -6.79 -10.14
C TYR A 190 1.95 -6.01 -8.90
N ASN A 191 0.72 -5.49 -8.95
CA ASN A 191 0.14 -4.68 -7.88
C ASN A 191 0.04 -5.46 -6.57
N ILE A 192 -0.28 -6.76 -6.63
CA ILE A 192 -0.21 -7.69 -5.49
C ILE A 192 0.55 -8.95 -5.91
N ILE A 193 1.57 -9.30 -5.13
CA ILE A 193 2.33 -10.53 -5.24
C ILE A 193 2.10 -11.33 -3.96
N LEU A 194 1.68 -12.59 -4.08
CA LEU A 194 1.68 -13.56 -3.00
C LEU A 194 2.97 -14.36 -3.08
N CYS A 195 3.67 -14.50 -1.97
CA CYS A 195 4.81 -15.40 -1.86
C CYS A 195 4.68 -16.28 -0.64
N ARG A 196 5.18 -17.51 -0.76
CA ARG A 196 5.33 -18.43 0.36
C ARG A 196 6.75 -18.97 0.35
N PRO A 197 7.56 -18.67 1.38
CA PRO A 197 8.97 -19.04 1.40
C PRO A 197 9.17 -20.56 1.20
N GLY A 198 10.05 -20.92 0.28
CA GLY A 198 10.36 -22.31 -0.10
C GLY A 198 9.28 -23.02 -0.93
N LYS A 199 8.19 -22.35 -1.29
CA LYS A 199 7.08 -22.94 -2.06
C LYS A 199 6.87 -22.28 -3.40
N GLY A 200 6.86 -20.94 -3.47
CA GLY A 200 6.76 -20.19 -4.72
C GLY A 200 6.00 -18.87 -4.59
N THR A 201 5.64 -18.30 -5.73
CA THR A 201 4.89 -17.05 -5.85
C THR A 201 3.62 -17.19 -6.70
N PHE A 202 2.74 -16.21 -6.55
CA PHE A 202 1.59 -15.98 -7.43
C PHE A 202 1.34 -14.49 -7.56
N VAL A 203 1.29 -13.97 -8.79
CA VAL A 203 1.02 -12.56 -9.07
C VAL A 203 -0.45 -12.41 -9.42
N LEU A 204 -1.15 -11.51 -8.73
CA LEU A 204 -2.55 -11.23 -9.04
C LEU A 204 -2.66 -10.32 -10.27
N PRO A 205 -3.71 -10.46 -11.08
CA PRO A 205 -4.08 -9.48 -12.08
C PRO A 205 -4.23 -8.08 -11.50
N TYR A 206 -4.16 -7.07 -12.36
CA TYR A 206 -4.27 -5.68 -11.93
C TYR A 206 -5.71 -5.32 -11.52
N TYR A 207 -5.97 -5.21 -10.22
CA TYR A 207 -7.27 -4.79 -9.68
C TYR A 207 -7.26 -3.37 -9.07
N ARG A 208 -6.24 -2.55 -9.36
CA ARG A 208 -6.10 -1.16 -8.86
C ARG A 208 -6.21 -1.06 -7.33
N ILE A 209 -5.68 -2.05 -6.62
CA ILE A 209 -5.74 -2.10 -5.17
C ILE A 209 -4.78 -1.07 -4.59
N ILE A 210 -5.29 -0.26 -3.66
CA ILE A 210 -4.53 0.80 -2.98
C ILE A 210 -4.14 0.41 -1.56
N ASP A 211 -4.87 -0.54 -0.95
CA ASP A 211 -4.51 -1.13 0.34
C ASP A 211 -5.08 -2.55 0.49
N VAL A 212 -4.40 -3.36 1.31
CA VAL A 212 -4.75 -4.77 1.57
C VAL A 212 -4.69 -5.11 3.07
N VAL A 213 -5.44 -6.13 3.48
CA VAL A 213 -5.37 -6.70 4.83
C VAL A 213 -5.79 -8.18 4.84
N PHE A 214 -5.13 -8.99 5.68
CA PHE A 214 -5.59 -10.36 5.96
C PHE A 214 -6.70 -10.37 7.00
N LEU A 215 -7.74 -11.17 6.75
CA LEU A 215 -8.77 -11.48 7.73
C LEU A 215 -9.15 -12.96 7.62
N GLY A 216 -8.67 -13.75 8.59
CA GLY A 216 -8.76 -15.20 8.52
C GLY A 216 -7.88 -15.74 7.39
N ASP A 217 -8.43 -16.60 6.55
CA ASP A 217 -7.76 -17.17 5.38
C ASP A 217 -7.96 -16.37 4.08
N MET A 218 -8.52 -15.16 4.21
CA MET A 218 -8.83 -14.29 3.09
C MET A 218 -7.88 -13.10 3.07
N LEU A 219 -7.50 -12.69 1.87
CA LEU A 219 -6.91 -11.38 1.63
C LEU A 219 -8.02 -10.44 1.13
N TYR A 220 -8.15 -9.28 1.75
CA TYR A 220 -9.07 -8.24 1.31
C TYR A 220 -8.27 -7.10 0.70
N GLY A 221 -8.73 -6.58 -0.43
CA GLY A 221 -8.15 -5.41 -1.10
C GLY A 221 -9.21 -4.34 -1.38
N ILE A 222 -8.83 -3.07 -1.26
CA ILE A 222 -9.70 -1.94 -1.58
C ILE A 222 -9.16 -1.13 -2.76
N THR A 223 -10.06 -0.66 -3.63
CA THR A 223 -9.72 0.27 -4.72
C THR A 223 -9.81 1.74 -4.29
N SER A 224 -9.33 2.66 -5.13
CA SER A 224 -9.57 4.11 -4.96
C SER A 224 -11.06 4.48 -4.99
N GLY A 225 -11.88 3.70 -5.70
CA GLY A 225 -13.33 3.78 -5.72
C GLY A 225 -14.01 3.15 -4.51
N GLU A 226 -13.24 2.66 -3.53
CA GLU A 226 -13.74 2.01 -2.30
C GLU A 226 -14.56 0.72 -2.54
N GLU A 227 -14.34 0.10 -3.69
CA GLU A 227 -14.81 -1.26 -3.94
C GLU A 227 -13.94 -2.24 -3.14
N LEU A 228 -14.57 -3.26 -2.56
CA LEU A 228 -13.91 -4.25 -1.72
C LEU A 228 -13.86 -5.59 -2.44
N LEU A 229 -12.65 -6.10 -2.65
CA LEU A 229 -12.40 -7.44 -3.20
C LEU A 229 -11.96 -8.39 -2.08
N ALA A 230 -12.49 -9.61 -2.12
CA ALA A 230 -12.06 -10.71 -1.28
C ALA A 230 -11.41 -11.79 -2.15
N PHE A 231 -10.15 -12.10 -1.84
CA PHE A 231 -9.36 -13.12 -2.53
C PHE A 231 -9.32 -14.38 -1.66
N HIS A 232 -9.90 -15.47 -2.17
CA HIS A 232 -9.86 -16.79 -1.54
C HIS A 232 -8.52 -17.46 -1.80
N LEU A 233 -7.66 -17.44 -0.79
CA LEU A 233 -6.33 -18.02 -0.87
C LEU A 233 -6.42 -19.54 -0.86
N GLY A 234 -5.67 -20.16 -1.75
CA GLY A 234 -5.49 -21.60 -1.84
C GLY A 234 -4.03 -21.96 -2.09
N GLU A 235 -3.82 -23.24 -2.37
CA GLU A 235 -2.52 -23.79 -2.71
C GLU A 235 -2.69 -24.70 -3.93
N ASP A 236 -1.70 -24.71 -4.83
CA ASP A 236 -1.66 -25.67 -5.93
C ASP A 236 -1.05 -27.03 -5.48
N GLU A 237 -0.87 -27.96 -6.43
CA GLU A 237 -0.32 -29.29 -6.15
C GLU A 237 1.11 -29.25 -5.57
N ASP A 238 1.89 -28.21 -5.89
CA ASP A 238 3.26 -28.01 -5.42
C ASP A 238 3.32 -27.22 -4.09
N GLY A 239 2.17 -26.74 -3.60
CA GLY A 239 2.04 -25.93 -2.40
C GLY A 239 2.35 -24.44 -2.63
N ARG A 240 2.41 -23.99 -3.89
CA ARG A 240 2.52 -22.57 -4.25
C ARG A 240 1.23 -21.86 -3.86
N PRO A 241 1.31 -20.59 -3.41
CA PRO A 241 0.10 -19.83 -3.15
C PRO A 241 -0.71 -19.71 -4.43
N SER A 242 -2.03 -19.78 -4.33
CA SER A 242 -2.94 -19.53 -5.45
C SER A 242 -4.18 -18.77 -4.98
N VAL A 243 -4.94 -18.23 -5.92
CA VAL A 243 -6.24 -17.61 -5.63
C VAL A 243 -7.31 -18.45 -6.32
N THR A 244 -8.16 -19.08 -5.52
CA THR A 244 -9.19 -20.03 -6.00
C THR A 244 -10.46 -19.34 -6.47
N ARG A 245 -10.76 -18.19 -5.88
CA ARG A 245 -11.96 -17.40 -6.18
C ARG A 245 -11.74 -15.95 -5.77
N ILE A 246 -12.34 -15.03 -6.53
CA ILE A 246 -12.32 -13.60 -6.26
C ILE A 246 -13.76 -13.12 -6.21
N GLU A 247 -14.13 -12.44 -5.12
CA GLU A 247 -15.47 -11.90 -4.92
C GLU A 247 -15.41 -10.38 -4.79
N LEU A 248 -16.28 -9.68 -5.52
CA LEU A 248 -16.50 -8.25 -5.35
C LEU A 248 -17.56 -8.03 -4.24
N VAL A 249 -17.08 -7.93 -3.01
CA VAL A 249 -17.91 -7.88 -1.79
C VAL A 249 -18.67 -6.56 -1.65
N ILE A 250 -18.04 -5.44 -2.04
CA ILE A 250 -18.67 -4.12 -2.05
C ILE A 250 -18.51 -3.50 -3.42
N THR A 251 -19.64 -3.17 -4.04
CA THR A 251 -19.70 -2.38 -5.26
C THR A 251 -19.98 -0.92 -4.91
N ASN A 252 -19.19 -0.01 -5.47
CA ASN A 252 -19.47 1.42 -5.38
C ASN A 252 -19.96 1.92 -6.74
N PRO A 253 -21.25 2.25 -6.91
CA PRO A 253 -21.78 2.74 -8.19
C PRO A 253 -21.17 4.11 -8.60
N LEU A 254 -20.60 4.85 -7.64
CA LEU A 254 -19.89 6.10 -7.91
C LEU A 254 -18.40 5.90 -8.21
N SER A 255 -17.91 4.66 -8.28
CA SER A 255 -16.50 4.37 -8.59
C SER A 255 -16.09 5.00 -9.94
N ARG A 256 -17.01 5.07 -10.91
CA ARG A 256 -16.83 5.74 -12.21
C ARG A 256 -16.42 7.22 -12.09
N TYR A 257 -16.78 7.93 -11.03
CA TYR A 257 -16.33 9.32 -10.81
C TYR A 257 -14.89 9.41 -10.31
N TYR A 258 -14.37 8.35 -9.68
CA TYR A 258 -12.96 8.26 -9.30
C TYR A 258 -12.06 7.84 -10.48
N TYR A 259 -12.66 7.31 -11.54
CA TYR A 259 -12.00 6.91 -12.78
C TYR A 259 -12.43 7.88 -13.90
N HIS A 260 -11.88 9.11 -13.89
CA HIS A 260 -12.16 10.06 -14.97
C HIS A 260 -11.90 9.40 -16.35
N GLU A 261 -12.84 9.64 -17.27
CA GLU A 261 -12.88 9.22 -18.70
C GLU A 261 -13.06 7.74 -19.07
N PHE A 262 -12.78 6.75 -18.22
CA PHE A 262 -13.00 5.33 -18.58
C PHE A 262 -13.58 4.48 -17.45
N PRO A 263 -14.82 3.96 -17.58
CA PRO A 263 -15.35 2.95 -16.68
C PRO A 263 -14.42 1.73 -16.66
N TRP A 264 -13.89 1.39 -15.50
CA TRP A 264 -13.07 0.19 -15.32
C TRP A 264 -13.93 -1.07 -15.48
N PHE A 265 -13.48 -2.02 -16.29
CA PHE A 265 -14.13 -3.32 -16.45
C PHE A 265 -13.44 -4.36 -15.58
N TRP A 266 -14.23 -5.02 -14.74
CA TRP A 266 -13.78 -6.16 -13.94
C TRP A 266 -13.59 -7.39 -14.82
N PRO A 267 -12.47 -8.13 -14.67
CA PRO A 267 -12.27 -9.43 -15.29
C PRO A 267 -13.44 -10.42 -15.06
N GLU A 268 -13.64 -11.35 -16.00
CA GLU A 268 -14.76 -12.31 -15.97
C GLU A 268 -14.71 -13.27 -14.77
N ASP A 269 -13.53 -13.52 -14.22
CA ASP A 269 -13.25 -14.39 -13.08
C ASP A 269 -13.69 -13.81 -11.73
N VAL A 270 -14.05 -12.52 -11.68
CA VAL A 270 -14.55 -11.88 -10.46
C VAL A 270 -16.04 -12.15 -10.31
N ASP A 271 -16.43 -12.87 -9.24
CA ASP A 271 -17.83 -13.05 -8.88
C ASP A 271 -18.41 -11.72 -8.38
N LYS A 272 -19.35 -11.16 -9.14
CA LYS A 272 -19.98 -9.86 -8.87
C LYS A 272 -21.18 -9.96 -7.92
N GLY A 273 -21.57 -11.17 -7.51
CA GLY A 273 -22.79 -11.41 -6.75
C GLY A 273 -24.07 -11.11 -7.54
N ALA A 274 -25.17 -11.75 -7.16
CA ALA A 274 -26.49 -11.52 -7.77
C ALA A 274 -27.10 -10.20 -7.27
N GLY A 275 -26.61 -9.07 -7.76
CA GLY A 275 -27.16 -7.75 -7.52
C GLY A 275 -27.81 -7.19 -8.79
N GLU A 276 -29.11 -7.44 -8.95
CA GLU A 276 -30.06 -6.81 -9.89
C GLU A 276 -29.45 -6.13 -11.11
N ASP A 277 -29.23 -6.92 -12.16
CA ASP A 277 -29.12 -6.44 -13.55
C ASP A 277 -30.44 -5.76 -13.95
N GLU A 278 -30.60 -4.47 -13.70
CA GLU A 278 -31.50 -3.65 -14.51
C GLU A 278 -30.76 -3.18 -15.77
N HIS A 279 -30.54 -4.13 -16.67
CA HIS A 279 -30.50 -3.81 -18.09
C HIS A 279 -31.90 -3.32 -18.49
N ASN A 280 -32.10 -2.00 -18.59
CA ASN A 280 -33.10 -1.50 -19.51
C ASN A 280 -32.42 -1.07 -20.81
N ASN A 281 -32.54 -1.97 -21.78
CA ASN A 281 -32.26 -1.72 -23.19
C ASN A 281 -33.16 -0.56 -23.66
N GLY A 282 -32.54 0.55 -24.03
CA GLY A 282 -33.19 1.65 -24.72
C GLY A 282 -32.33 2.06 -25.91
N GLY A 283 -32.29 1.20 -26.93
CA GLY A 283 -31.83 1.61 -28.25
C GLY A 283 -32.73 2.73 -28.76
N GLY A 284 -32.13 3.89 -29.01
CA GLY A 284 -32.81 5.08 -29.53
C GLY A 284 -31.74 6.03 -30.03
N GLU A 285 -31.57 6.00 -31.34
CA GLU A 285 -30.60 6.76 -32.11
C GLU A 285 -30.58 8.25 -31.73
N LEU A 286 -29.36 8.78 -31.61
CA LEU A 286 -29.10 10.21 -31.60
C LEU A 286 -29.48 10.76 -32.98
N SER A 287 -30.48 11.64 -33.03
CA SER A 287 -30.55 12.65 -34.08
C SER A 287 -30.97 13.98 -33.47
N ASP A 288 -30.08 14.94 -33.68
CA ASP A 288 -30.12 16.36 -33.38
C ASP A 288 -31.50 17.02 -33.40
N SER A 289 -31.71 17.90 -32.42
CA SER A 289 -32.71 18.96 -32.48
C SER A 289 -32.03 20.28 -32.17
N ASN A 290 -31.48 20.92 -33.21
CA ASN A 290 -31.29 22.36 -33.24
C ASN A 290 -32.57 22.98 -33.82
N ASN A 291 -33.22 23.83 -33.03
CA ASN A 291 -34.31 24.66 -33.50
C ASN A 291 -33.77 25.89 -34.23
N GLU A 292 -34.26 26.01 -35.47
CA GLU A 292 -34.80 27.20 -36.13
C GLU A 292 -33.96 28.49 -36.13
N GLU A 293 -33.55 28.88 -37.34
CA GLU A 293 -33.87 30.21 -37.90
C GLU A 293 -33.89 30.12 -39.45
N ASP A 294 -35.07 30.38 -40.01
CA ASP A 294 -35.40 31.15 -41.21
C ASP A 294 -35.08 30.69 -42.67
N GLU A 295 -36.20 30.65 -43.42
CA GLU A 295 -36.44 31.13 -44.79
C GLU A 295 -36.10 30.26 -46.04
N ASP A 296 -37.17 29.61 -46.51
CA ASP A 296 -37.85 29.86 -47.81
C ASP A 296 -37.41 29.16 -49.13
N SER A 297 -38.47 28.79 -49.87
CA SER A 297 -38.60 28.48 -51.30
C SER A 297 -38.46 27.03 -51.84
N SER A 298 -39.66 26.57 -52.25
CA SER A 298 -40.08 25.54 -53.21
C SER A 298 -39.12 25.14 -54.34
N TYR A 299 -39.20 23.89 -54.83
CA TYR A 299 -39.97 23.48 -56.03
C TYR A 299 -39.92 21.96 -56.24
N ASP A 300 -41.04 21.43 -56.77
CA ASP A 300 -41.36 20.04 -57.11
C ASP A 300 -40.44 19.40 -58.17
N VAL A 301 -40.40 18.06 -58.24
CA VAL A 301 -40.92 17.27 -59.39
C VAL A 301 -40.85 15.74 -59.12
N GLU A 302 -42.05 15.17 -59.13
CA GLU A 302 -42.56 13.81 -59.39
C GLU A 302 -41.77 12.86 -60.35
N GLU A 303 -41.59 11.61 -59.89
CA GLU A 303 -42.01 10.31 -60.49
C GLU A 303 -41.47 9.82 -61.90
N PRO A 304 -41.70 8.54 -62.35
CA PRO A 304 -41.05 7.29 -61.91
C PRO A 304 -40.72 6.31 -63.10
N ASN A 305 -40.44 5.03 -62.79
CA ASN A 305 -40.56 3.81 -63.65
C ASN A 305 -39.51 3.64 -64.78
N GLN A 306 -39.09 2.45 -65.25
CA GLN A 306 -39.41 1.03 -65.12
C GLN A 306 -38.36 0.25 -65.96
N GLU A 307 -38.09 -1.02 -65.62
CA GLU A 307 -37.83 -2.16 -66.56
C GLU A 307 -36.63 -2.06 -67.55
N GLU A 308 -35.89 -3.06 -67.99
CA GLU A 308 -35.84 -4.52 -67.90
C GLU A 308 -34.55 -4.97 -68.63
N ASN A 309 -34.22 -6.25 -68.49
CA ASN A 309 -33.48 -7.13 -69.42
C ASN A 309 -31.94 -7.20 -69.40
N ASP A 310 -31.52 -8.37 -68.90
CA ASP A 310 -30.85 -9.45 -69.64
C ASP A 310 -29.55 -9.14 -70.40
N ASN A 311 -28.46 -9.83 -70.07
CA ASN A 311 -28.24 -11.22 -70.50
C ASN A 311 -26.78 -11.69 -70.31
N SER A 312 -26.67 -12.97 -69.93
CA SER A 312 -25.71 -13.99 -70.41
C SER A 312 -24.26 -14.07 -69.89
N GLY A 313 -23.93 -15.31 -69.48
CA GLY A 313 -22.65 -16.01 -69.70
C GLY A 313 -21.82 -16.16 -68.42
N ALA A 314 -22.03 -17.15 -67.53
CA ALA A 314 -21.73 -18.58 -67.67
C ALA A 314 -20.31 -18.88 -68.17
N ASP A 315 -19.41 -19.26 -67.27
CA ASP A 315 -18.62 -20.49 -67.44
C ASP A 315 -18.14 -21.06 -66.09
N GLU A 316 -18.32 -22.37 -65.97
CA GLU A 316 -17.92 -23.28 -64.89
C GLU A 316 -16.40 -23.60 -65.03
N GLY A 317 -15.63 -24.18 -64.12
CA GLY A 317 -15.82 -24.84 -62.84
C GLY A 317 -14.53 -25.63 -62.48
N TYR A 318 -14.49 -26.14 -61.23
CA TYR A 318 -13.75 -27.30 -60.69
C TYR A 318 -12.18 -27.25 -60.65
N LEU A 319 -11.42 -27.82 -59.69
CA LEU A 319 -11.57 -28.48 -58.38
C LEU A 319 -10.12 -28.72 -57.79
N GLN A 320 -9.99 -28.69 -56.45
CA GLN A 320 -9.18 -29.53 -55.50
C GLN A 320 -7.69 -29.89 -55.77
N GLU A 321 -6.80 -29.62 -54.78
CA GLU A 321 -6.14 -30.57 -53.81
C GLU A 321 -5.20 -31.60 -54.50
N GLU A 322 -3.98 -31.96 -54.08
CA GLU A 322 -3.35 -32.17 -52.76
C GLU A 322 -1.83 -32.49 -52.97
N ASP A 323 -1.07 -32.52 -51.85
CA ASP A 323 0.10 -33.38 -51.55
C ASP A 323 1.60 -33.05 -51.87
N ARG A 324 2.33 -32.76 -50.77
CA ARG A 324 3.51 -33.42 -50.13
C ARG A 324 4.88 -33.64 -50.80
N ASN A 325 5.95 -33.30 -50.04
CA ASN A 325 7.11 -34.10 -49.52
C ASN A 325 8.24 -33.12 -49.07
N GLU A 326 8.75 -33.07 -47.81
CA GLU A 326 9.76 -33.93 -47.11
C GLU A 326 11.10 -34.01 -47.88
N ASP A 327 12.35 -33.74 -47.42
CA ASP A 327 13.10 -33.55 -46.15
C ASP A 327 14.39 -32.71 -46.49
N GLU A 328 15.22 -32.08 -45.63
CA GLU A 328 16.16 -32.62 -44.63
C GLU A 328 16.88 -31.47 -43.83
N GLU A 329 17.05 -31.69 -42.52
CA GLU A 329 18.15 -31.38 -41.57
C GLU A 329 18.82 -29.99 -41.43
N SER A 330 18.81 -29.42 -40.20
CA SER A 330 19.95 -29.46 -39.26
C SER A 330 19.71 -28.61 -37.99
N ASP A 331 20.19 -29.12 -36.85
CA ASP A 331 20.15 -28.58 -35.48
C ASP A 331 20.65 -27.13 -35.32
N ASP A 332 19.97 -26.34 -34.46
CA ASP A 332 20.53 -25.33 -33.51
C ASP A 332 19.37 -24.51 -32.88
N ASP A 333 18.61 -25.09 -31.94
CA ASP A 333 17.55 -24.37 -31.19
C ASP A 333 17.63 -24.68 -29.68
N ASP A 334 18.68 -24.22 -29.02
CA ASP A 334 18.78 -24.21 -27.55
C ASP A 334 19.27 -22.85 -26.97
N GLU A 335 19.38 -21.79 -27.79
CA GLU A 335 19.82 -20.46 -27.33
C GLU A 335 18.76 -19.35 -27.52
N LEU A 336 17.59 -19.64 -28.11
CA LEU A 336 16.53 -18.66 -28.35
C LEU A 336 15.40 -18.65 -27.31
N ALA A 337 15.38 -19.61 -26.38
CA ALA A 337 14.38 -19.67 -25.31
C ALA A 337 14.66 -18.66 -24.17
N ASP A 338 15.93 -18.27 -23.96
CA ASP A 338 16.30 -17.31 -22.91
C ASP A 338 16.08 -15.85 -23.34
N GLN A 339 16.15 -15.55 -24.63
CA GLN A 339 15.89 -14.19 -25.14
C GLN A 339 14.39 -13.85 -25.21
N ALA A 340 13.52 -14.85 -25.40
CA ALA A 340 12.07 -14.64 -25.44
C ALA A 340 11.47 -14.36 -24.05
N LEU A 341 12.19 -14.68 -22.96
CA LEU A 341 11.76 -14.37 -21.60
C LEU A 341 12.12 -12.93 -21.20
N GLU A 342 13.21 -12.36 -21.70
CA GLU A 342 13.59 -10.95 -21.41
C GLU A 342 12.59 -9.94 -22.00
N ASP A 343 11.99 -10.24 -23.15
CA ASP A 343 11.03 -9.35 -23.81
C ASP A 343 9.61 -9.38 -23.21
N ILE A 344 9.28 -10.40 -22.39
CA ILE A 344 8.03 -10.42 -21.61
C ILE A 344 8.14 -9.53 -20.36
N PHE A 345 9.36 -9.27 -19.86
CA PHE A 345 9.62 -8.37 -18.73
C PHE A 345 9.78 -6.88 -19.13
N ASN A 346 9.67 -6.56 -20.42
CA ASN A 346 9.74 -5.20 -20.96
C ASN A 346 8.37 -4.58 -21.23
N GLY A 347 7.29 -5.13 -20.65
CA GLY A 347 5.95 -4.54 -20.66
C GLY A 347 5.87 -3.27 -19.82
N ASP A 348 6.49 -2.20 -20.32
CA ASP A 348 6.22 -0.81 -19.98
C ASP A 348 4.75 -0.52 -20.29
N ASP A 349 3.88 -0.74 -19.31
CA ASP A 349 2.56 -0.12 -19.30
C ASP A 349 2.27 0.44 -17.90
N VAL A 350 3.23 1.20 -17.39
CA VAL A 350 2.91 2.28 -16.46
C VAL A 350 2.02 3.23 -17.24
N VAL A 351 0.73 3.26 -16.90
CA VAL A 351 -0.08 4.47 -17.11
C VAL A 351 0.67 5.60 -16.44
N SER A 352 1.43 6.31 -17.25
CA SER A 352 2.17 7.48 -16.86
C SER A 352 1.14 8.52 -16.48
N ASN A 353 1.20 9.01 -15.24
CA ASN A 353 0.86 10.41 -14.96
C ASN A 353 1.93 11.37 -15.51
N ASN A 354 2.53 11.01 -16.65
CA ASN A 354 3.40 11.85 -17.46
C ASN A 354 2.88 11.73 -18.89
N LEU A 355 1.85 12.51 -19.23
CA LEU A 355 1.70 12.92 -20.61
C LEU A 355 3.03 13.59 -21.01
N ALA A 356 3.67 13.07 -22.06
CA ALA A 356 4.69 13.84 -22.75
C ALA A 356 4.04 15.15 -23.23
N PRO A 357 4.70 16.32 -23.14
CA PRO A 357 4.07 17.64 -23.32
C PRO A 357 3.63 18.00 -24.76
N GLU A 358 3.40 17.05 -25.65
CA GLU A 358 3.30 17.32 -27.09
C GLU A 358 1.91 17.05 -27.72
N VAL A 359 0.87 16.82 -26.92
CA VAL A 359 -0.54 16.86 -27.39
C VAL A 359 -1.44 17.59 -26.40
N TYR A 360 -0.98 18.75 -25.92
CA TYR A 360 -1.79 19.75 -25.21
C TYR A 360 -1.95 21.02 -26.06
N GLU A 361 -2.13 20.90 -27.38
CA GLU A 361 -2.39 22.07 -28.23
C GLU A 361 -3.84 22.22 -28.73
N GLU A 362 -4.77 21.30 -28.46
CA GLU A 362 -6.15 21.43 -28.99
C GLU A 362 -7.28 21.30 -27.95
N ALA A 363 -7.00 21.60 -26.68
CA ALA A 363 -8.02 21.93 -25.68
C ALA A 363 -7.58 23.08 -24.75
N PHE A 364 -6.78 24.00 -25.28
CA PHE A 364 -6.55 25.31 -24.68
C PHE A 364 -7.79 26.15 -24.91
N GLU A 365 -8.85 25.92 -24.14
CA GLU A 365 -9.74 27.04 -23.79
C GLU A 365 -8.80 28.14 -23.29
N ALA A 366 -8.82 29.29 -23.96
CA ALA A 366 -7.94 30.41 -23.70
C ALA A 366 -7.71 30.56 -22.19
N PHE A 367 -6.52 30.16 -21.71
CA PHE A 367 -6.11 30.51 -20.37
C PHE A 367 -6.18 32.02 -20.30
N ASP A 368 -7.07 32.51 -19.45
CA ASP A 368 -7.17 33.90 -19.10
C ASP A 368 -5.87 34.27 -18.37
N GLU A 369 -4.83 34.63 -19.13
CA GLU A 369 -3.50 35.04 -18.63
C GLU A 369 -3.60 36.28 -17.70
N ASP A 370 -4.77 36.90 -17.58
CA ASP A 370 -5.02 38.07 -16.75
C ASP A 370 -5.37 37.73 -15.27
N VAL A 371 -5.45 36.45 -14.88
CA VAL A 371 -5.67 36.06 -13.47
C VAL A 371 -4.47 35.28 -12.91
N PRO A 372 -3.76 35.80 -11.89
CA PRO A 372 -2.72 35.05 -11.19
C PRO A 372 -3.30 33.73 -10.65
N TYR A 373 -2.68 32.59 -11.01
CA TYR A 373 -3.04 31.30 -10.44
C TYR A 373 -2.78 31.34 -8.93
N GLU A 374 -3.84 31.53 -8.14
CA GLU A 374 -3.77 31.37 -6.70
C GLU A 374 -3.71 29.86 -6.40
N PRO A 375 -2.62 29.36 -5.78
CA PRO A 375 -2.55 27.96 -5.39
C PRO A 375 -3.67 27.65 -4.39
N LYS A 376 -4.58 26.77 -4.77
CA LYS A 376 -5.72 26.36 -3.92
C LYS A 376 -5.33 25.19 -3.03
N ASP A 377 -5.86 25.18 -1.81
CA ASP A 377 -5.77 24.02 -0.93
C ASP A 377 -6.52 22.83 -1.57
N GLU A 378 -5.87 21.67 -1.62
CA GLU A 378 -6.42 20.43 -2.16
C GLU A 378 -6.85 19.50 -1.02
N MET A 379 -8.06 18.96 -1.11
CA MET A 379 -8.55 17.98 -0.16
C MET A 379 -8.15 16.57 -0.60
N VAL A 380 -7.29 15.92 0.18
CA VAL A 380 -6.76 14.59 -0.12
C VAL A 380 -7.43 13.55 0.79
N ILE A 381 -7.78 12.39 0.23
CA ILE A 381 -8.38 11.26 0.96
C ILE A 381 -7.45 10.06 0.90
N ARG A 382 -6.88 9.67 2.04
CA ARG A 382 -6.20 8.39 2.23
C ARG A 382 -7.15 7.35 2.79
N ARG A 383 -6.99 6.10 2.37
CA ARG A 383 -7.86 4.97 2.72
C ARG A 383 -7.00 3.85 3.26
N TYR A 384 -7.39 3.35 4.42
CA TYR A 384 -6.67 2.28 5.10
C TYR A 384 -7.65 1.15 5.41
N LEU A 385 -7.31 -0.07 5.02
CA LEU A 385 -7.95 -1.28 5.50
C LEU A 385 -7.30 -1.71 6.80
N VAL A 386 -8.13 -1.99 7.80
CA VAL A 386 -7.70 -2.42 9.11
C VAL A 386 -8.61 -3.54 9.60
N LYS A 387 -8.00 -4.59 10.14
CA LYS A 387 -8.70 -5.61 10.90
C LYS A 387 -8.91 -5.13 12.35
N SER A 388 -10.15 -5.11 12.82
CA SER A 388 -10.48 -4.80 14.23
C SER A 388 -10.05 -5.94 15.16
N ARG A 389 -10.12 -5.73 16.49
CA ARG A 389 -9.88 -6.83 17.43
C ARG A 389 -11.05 -7.81 17.53
N SER A 390 -12.21 -7.43 17.03
CA SER A 390 -13.43 -8.25 16.92
C SER A 390 -13.49 -9.05 15.61
N ASP A 391 -12.38 -9.12 14.85
CA ASP A 391 -12.32 -9.76 13.53
C ASP A 391 -13.28 -9.15 12.50
N GLU A 392 -13.58 -7.84 12.63
CA GLU A 392 -14.34 -7.07 11.65
C GLU A 392 -13.40 -6.28 10.73
N LEU A 393 -13.82 -6.09 9.48
CA LEU A 393 -13.09 -5.27 8.52
C LEU A 393 -13.50 -3.80 8.65
N LEU A 394 -12.52 -2.93 8.85
CA LEU A 394 -12.67 -1.49 8.94
C LEU A 394 -12.03 -0.82 7.72
N LEU A 395 -12.75 0.15 7.13
CA LEU A 395 -12.19 1.14 6.21
C LEU A 395 -12.06 2.47 6.96
N VAL A 396 -10.84 2.98 7.04
CA VAL A 396 -10.55 4.29 7.63
C VAL A 396 -10.26 5.28 6.51
N ARG A 397 -11.09 6.32 6.39
CA ARG A 397 -10.84 7.46 5.49
C ARG A 397 -10.19 8.57 6.28
N HIS A 398 -8.96 8.93 5.94
CA HIS A 398 -8.27 10.08 6.49
C HIS A 398 -8.29 11.20 5.46
N ARG A 399 -9.02 12.28 5.78
CA ARG A 399 -9.15 13.47 4.95
C ARG A 399 -8.26 14.55 5.53
N TYR A 400 -7.34 15.05 4.73
CA TYR A 400 -6.50 16.19 5.09
C TYR A 400 -6.50 17.22 3.98
N LEU A 401 -6.32 18.48 4.38
CA LEU A 401 -6.13 19.58 3.44
C LEU A 401 -4.64 19.72 3.21
N SER A 402 -4.24 19.55 1.96
CA SER A 402 -2.89 19.74 1.46
C SER A 402 -2.80 21.14 0.90
N SER A 403 -1.97 21.99 1.52
CA SER A 403 -1.70 23.34 1.06
C SER A 403 -0.28 23.39 0.51
N PRO A 404 -0.04 23.97 -0.68
CA PRO A 404 1.32 24.14 -1.19
C PRO A 404 2.14 25.18 -0.39
N CYS A 405 1.48 25.98 0.46
CA CYS A 405 2.11 27.07 1.22
C CYS A 405 2.12 26.85 2.74
N SER A 406 1.54 25.75 3.24
CA SER A 406 1.48 25.45 4.67
C SER A 406 1.41 23.95 4.93
N ASP A 407 1.69 23.56 6.18
CA ASP A 407 1.62 22.15 6.57
C ASP A 407 0.19 21.60 6.37
N SER A 408 0.12 20.37 5.86
CA SER A 408 -1.15 19.68 5.71
C SER A 408 -1.79 19.43 7.07
N TYR A 409 -3.10 19.64 7.22
CA TYR A 409 -3.81 19.37 8.47
C TYR A 409 -4.98 18.41 8.29
N THR A 410 -5.20 17.56 9.29
CA THR A 410 -6.33 16.63 9.31
C THR A 410 -7.65 17.39 9.39
N HIS A 411 -8.48 17.21 8.37
CA HIS A 411 -9.83 17.75 8.32
C HIS A 411 -10.82 16.81 9.04
N ASN A 412 -10.77 15.50 8.72
CA ASN A 412 -11.69 14.50 9.27
C ASN A 412 -11.09 13.10 9.15
N VAL A 413 -11.39 12.22 10.10
CA VAL A 413 -11.19 10.77 9.97
C VAL A 413 -12.53 10.06 10.14
N GLU A 414 -12.92 9.27 9.14
CA GLU A 414 -14.13 8.45 9.18
C GLU A 414 -13.74 6.97 9.29
N VAL A 415 -14.49 6.20 10.08
CA VAL A 415 -14.36 4.74 10.17
C VAL A 415 -15.66 4.12 9.68
N LEU A 416 -15.53 3.16 8.78
CA LEU A 416 -16.62 2.45 8.14
C LEU A 416 -16.44 0.95 8.40
N LYS A 417 -17.54 0.25 8.66
CA LYS A 417 -17.59 -1.22 8.76
C LYS A 417 -18.28 -1.78 7.52
N VAL A 418 -17.97 -3.02 7.17
CA VAL A 418 -18.73 -3.75 6.15
C VAL A 418 -20.13 -4.03 6.70
N ASP A 419 -21.20 -3.63 5.98
CA ASP A 419 -22.57 -4.07 6.28
C ASP A 419 -22.78 -5.46 5.65
N PRO A 420 -22.82 -6.53 6.46
CA PRO A 420 -22.89 -7.90 5.94
C PRO A 420 -24.20 -8.19 5.19
N ASN A 421 -25.24 -7.37 5.36
CA ASN A 421 -26.54 -7.59 4.72
C ASN A 421 -26.73 -6.82 3.42
N LYS A 422 -25.88 -5.83 3.14
CA LYS A 422 -26.11 -4.87 2.04
C LYS A 422 -24.97 -4.77 1.04
N GLY A 423 -23.82 -5.42 1.28
CA GLY A 423 -22.65 -5.29 0.42
C GLY A 423 -22.19 -3.84 0.28
N LYS A 424 -22.27 -3.06 1.37
CA LYS A 424 -21.95 -1.62 1.41
C LYS A 424 -21.16 -1.26 2.65
N TRP A 425 -20.39 -0.19 2.57
CA TRP A 425 -19.77 0.44 3.73
C TRP A 425 -20.84 1.15 4.58
N ALA A 426 -20.86 0.87 5.88
CA ALA A 426 -21.71 1.54 6.87
C ALA A 426 -20.86 2.35 7.85
N ALA A 427 -21.28 3.58 8.13
CA ALA A 427 -20.62 4.44 9.11
C ALA A 427 -20.64 3.79 10.50
N SER A 428 -19.49 3.76 11.17
CA SER A 428 -19.41 3.42 12.58
C SER A 428 -19.47 4.69 13.43
N ASN A 429 -20.02 4.57 14.64
CA ASN A 429 -20.04 5.67 15.62
C ASN A 429 -18.67 5.84 16.33
N GLY A 430 -17.57 5.56 15.64
CA GLY A 430 -16.22 5.51 16.19
C GLY A 430 -15.64 4.10 16.25
N LEU A 431 -14.61 3.93 17.09
CA LEU A 431 -13.94 2.65 17.37
C LEU A 431 -14.64 1.90 18.49
N ASP A 432 -14.41 0.58 18.56
CA ASP A 432 -14.96 -0.21 19.66
C ASP A 432 -14.28 0.15 20.99
N LYS A 433 -14.95 -0.14 22.10
CA LYS A 433 -14.50 0.27 23.43
C LYS A 433 -13.10 -0.27 23.75
N GLY A 434 -12.21 0.63 24.14
CA GLY A 434 -10.83 0.35 24.48
C GLY A 434 -9.90 0.18 23.27
N GLU A 435 -10.35 0.43 22.05
CA GLU A 435 -9.52 0.32 20.84
C GLU A 435 -8.82 1.64 20.47
N ALA A 436 -7.69 1.52 19.79
CA ALA A 436 -6.97 2.60 19.13
C ALA A 436 -6.38 2.09 17.81
N LEU A 437 -6.26 2.97 16.82
CA LEU A 437 -5.69 2.63 15.50
C LEU A 437 -4.33 3.28 15.29
N PHE A 438 -3.42 2.56 14.64
CA PHE A 438 -2.12 3.05 14.18
C PHE A 438 -2.03 2.80 12.68
N LEU A 439 -1.86 3.87 11.91
CA LEU A 439 -1.91 3.86 10.44
C LEU A 439 -0.61 4.43 9.86
N SER A 440 -0.06 3.75 8.87
CA SER A 440 1.00 4.26 8.00
C SER A 440 0.77 3.74 6.58
N GLN A 441 1.61 4.11 5.62
CA GLN A 441 1.48 3.53 4.27
C GLN A 441 1.70 2.02 4.27
N SER A 442 2.68 1.56 5.06
CA SER A 442 3.13 0.17 5.05
C SER A 442 2.58 -0.68 6.17
N TYR A 443 1.88 -0.11 7.16
CA TYR A 443 1.34 -0.89 8.27
C TYR A 443 0.13 -0.24 8.93
N ASN A 444 -0.93 -1.04 9.09
CA ASN A 444 -2.15 -0.63 9.77
C ASN A 444 -2.46 -1.63 10.88
N LYS A 445 -2.79 -1.14 12.08
CA LYS A 445 -3.15 -1.99 13.21
C LYS A 445 -4.23 -1.39 14.09
N CYS A 446 -5.17 -2.24 14.52
CA CYS A 446 -6.01 -1.99 15.67
C CYS A 446 -5.41 -2.65 16.93
N THR A 447 -5.33 -1.90 18.04
CA THR A 447 -4.77 -2.37 19.31
C THR A 447 -5.60 -1.91 20.50
N LEU A 448 -5.36 -2.50 21.68
CA LEU A 448 -5.97 -2.03 22.92
C LEU A 448 -5.26 -0.76 23.40
N ALA A 449 -6.04 0.26 23.73
CA ALA A 449 -5.57 1.44 24.44
C ALA A 449 -5.02 1.04 25.83
N ARG A 450 -3.71 1.16 26.00
CA ARG A 450 -2.98 0.88 27.24
C ARG A 450 -1.88 1.91 27.44
N GLY A 451 -1.61 2.25 28.69
CA GLY A 451 -0.55 3.20 29.04
C GLY A 451 -0.84 4.57 28.46
N ASP A 452 0.07 5.08 27.63
CA ASP A 452 -0.06 6.40 27.00
C ASP A 452 -0.93 6.39 25.72
N VAL A 453 -1.35 5.21 25.23
CA VAL A 453 -2.30 5.09 24.11
C VAL A 453 -3.71 5.39 24.59
N GLN A 454 -4.38 6.33 23.93
CA GLN A 454 -5.73 6.79 24.29
C GLN A 454 -6.81 5.99 23.54
N GLU A 455 -7.88 5.67 24.25
CA GLU A 455 -9.05 4.97 23.69
C GLU A 455 -9.79 5.87 22.70
N GLY A 456 -10.16 5.32 21.55
CA GLY A 456 -10.86 6.04 20.49
C GLY A 456 -9.97 6.91 19.61
N PHE A 457 -8.65 6.79 19.73
CA PHE A 457 -7.70 7.60 18.96
C PHE A 457 -7.19 6.87 17.72
N VAL A 458 -6.99 7.64 16.65
CA VAL A 458 -6.33 7.22 15.43
C VAL A 458 -5.00 7.96 15.32
N TYR A 459 -3.91 7.21 15.42
CA TYR A 459 -2.53 7.67 15.24
C TYR A 459 -2.10 7.40 13.81
N TYR A 460 -1.50 8.37 13.14
CA TYR A 460 -1.05 8.24 11.76
C TYR A 460 0.33 8.85 11.58
N THR A 461 1.14 8.31 10.66
CA THR A 461 2.49 8.84 10.40
C THR A 461 2.52 10.02 9.43
N THR A 462 1.38 10.45 8.87
CA THR A 462 1.30 11.50 7.81
C THR A 462 1.93 12.83 8.24
N HIS A 463 2.39 13.65 7.28
CA HIS A 463 2.97 15.02 7.30
C HIS A 463 3.15 15.78 8.65
N LEU A 464 2.24 15.64 9.61
CA LEU A 464 2.36 16.05 11.01
C LEU A 464 2.41 14.82 11.93
N VAL A 465 3.62 14.30 12.15
CA VAL A 465 3.86 13.08 12.96
C VAL A 465 3.31 13.22 14.40
N ASP A 466 3.06 14.44 14.89
CA ASP A 466 2.68 14.73 16.28
C ASP A 466 1.17 14.81 16.57
N ASP A 467 0.32 14.54 15.57
CA ASP A 467 -1.13 14.64 15.71
C ASP A 467 -1.81 13.25 15.73
N ALA A 468 -2.85 13.14 16.55
CA ALA A 468 -3.78 12.02 16.53
C ALA A 468 -5.21 12.53 16.46
N TYR A 469 -6.08 11.77 15.80
CA TYR A 469 -7.49 12.11 15.70
C TYR A 469 -8.29 11.40 16.79
N ASP A 470 -8.97 12.19 17.63
CA ASP A 470 -9.89 11.71 18.64
C ASP A 470 -11.26 11.47 18.01
N MET A 471 -11.62 10.20 17.80
CA MET A 471 -12.91 9.82 17.21
C MET A 471 -14.11 10.14 18.12
N THR A 472 -13.90 10.35 19.43
CA THR A 472 -14.98 10.63 20.37
C THR A 472 -15.42 12.10 20.32
N CYS A 473 -14.46 12.99 20.12
CA CYS A 473 -14.68 14.43 20.02
C CYS A 473 -14.66 14.94 18.58
N CYS A 474 -14.29 14.10 17.61
CA CYS A 474 -14.06 14.46 16.21
C CYS A 474 -13.06 15.61 16.05
N THR A 475 -11.97 15.58 16.83
CA THR A 475 -10.96 16.65 16.87
C THR A 475 -9.55 16.08 16.80
N THR A 476 -8.67 16.79 16.10
CA THR A 476 -7.23 16.54 16.15
C THR A 476 -6.67 16.98 17.51
N ARG A 477 -5.80 16.15 18.09
CA ARG A 477 -5.12 16.37 19.36
C ARG A 477 -3.63 16.11 19.18
N ASN A 478 -2.79 16.90 19.85
CA ASN A 478 -1.38 16.57 19.96
C ASN A 478 -1.22 15.26 20.72
N ILE A 479 -0.33 14.40 20.23
CA ILE A 479 0.01 13.13 20.87
C ILE A 479 0.63 13.41 22.24
N THR A 480 0.11 12.74 23.28
CA THR A 480 0.52 12.92 24.68
C THR A 480 1.93 12.40 24.97
N PHE A 481 2.43 11.51 24.12
CA PHE A 481 3.79 11.00 24.11
C PHE A 481 4.53 11.58 22.89
N GLY A 482 5.14 12.76 23.04
CA GLY A 482 5.76 13.46 21.92
C GLY A 482 6.81 12.61 21.19
N TRP A 483 6.81 12.70 19.86
CA TRP A 483 7.85 12.06 19.06
C TRP A 483 9.15 12.81 19.16
N VAL A 484 10.23 12.12 18.83
CA VAL A 484 11.51 12.81 18.74
C VAL A 484 11.53 13.58 17.43
N TRP A 485 11.98 14.83 17.47
CA TRP A 485 11.90 15.77 16.36
C TRP A 485 12.53 15.23 15.06
N GLN A 486 13.48 14.29 15.11
CA GLN A 486 14.04 13.63 13.92
C GLN A 486 12.99 12.90 13.08
N CYS A 487 11.86 12.48 13.65
CA CYS A 487 10.74 11.93 12.88
C CYS A 487 10.21 12.92 11.83
N ARG A 488 10.40 14.23 12.04
CA ARG A 488 9.95 15.28 11.12
C ARG A 488 10.90 15.50 9.93
N LEU A 489 12.11 14.95 9.97
CA LEU A 489 13.09 15.05 8.87
C LEU A 489 12.94 13.93 7.84
N GLN A 490 12.00 13.02 8.08
CA GLN A 490 11.86 11.77 7.34
C GLN A 490 10.52 11.81 6.64
N ASP A 491 10.50 11.34 5.39
CA ASP A 491 9.27 11.28 4.63
C ASP A 491 8.26 10.38 5.33
N HIS A 492 7.07 10.90 5.61
CA HIS A 492 6.05 10.19 6.40
C HIS A 492 5.60 8.86 5.80
N TRP A 493 5.70 8.74 4.48
CA TRP A 493 5.33 7.56 3.70
C TRP A 493 6.34 6.42 3.87
N LEU A 494 7.56 6.76 4.29
CA LEU A 494 8.65 5.85 4.58
C LEU A 494 8.68 5.37 6.06
N LEU A 495 7.89 5.97 6.94
CA LEU A 495 7.82 5.58 8.35
C LEU A 495 6.85 4.40 8.55
N THR A 496 7.20 3.50 9.47
CA THR A 496 6.35 2.36 9.81
C THR A 496 6.25 2.15 11.32
N TRP A 497 5.12 1.58 11.75
CA TRP A 497 4.89 1.18 13.13
C TRP A 497 5.41 -0.22 13.36
N LEU A 498 6.09 -0.48 14.49
CA LEU A 498 6.43 -1.82 14.93
C LEU A 498 5.96 -2.04 16.36
N PHE A 499 5.21 -3.13 16.58
CA PHE A 499 4.72 -3.50 17.90
C PHE A 499 5.63 -4.58 18.51
N PRO A 500 6.28 -4.31 19.65
CA PRO A 500 7.01 -5.33 20.40
C PRO A 500 6.07 -6.44 20.89
N PRO A 501 6.58 -7.67 21.10
CA PRO A 501 5.78 -8.77 21.59
C PRO A 501 5.29 -8.49 23.01
N GLU A 502 4.07 -8.93 23.34
CA GLU A 502 3.56 -8.84 24.69
C GLU A 502 4.42 -9.67 25.65
N VAL A 503 5.08 -9.00 26.59
CA VAL A 503 5.84 -9.68 27.64
C VAL A 503 4.84 -10.13 28.71
N VAL A 504 4.56 -11.44 28.77
CA VAL A 504 3.82 -12.02 29.89
C VAL A 504 4.75 -12.07 31.11
N VAL A 505 4.62 -11.09 32.04
CA VAL A 505 5.47 -10.96 33.25
C VAL A 505 4.78 -11.36 34.55
#